data_AF-A0A504YX74-F1
#
_entry.id   AF-A0A504YX74-F1
#
_cell.length_a   1.000
_cell.length_b   1.000
_cell.length_c   1.000
_cell.angle_alpha   90.00
_cell.angle_beta   90.00
_cell.angle_gamma   90.00
#
_symmetry.space_group_name_H-M   'P 1'
#
loop_
_entity.id
_entity.type
_entity.pdbx_description
1 polymer ?
#
loop_
_entity_poly.entity_id
_entity_poly.type
_entity_poly.pdbx_seq_one_letter_code
_entity_poly.pdbx_strand_id
1 'polypeptide(L)'
;MPLYKADLLSETKLIFRLSIYSDRTKKMLAALFLCFLLTSSNHVWAEECFDYCFEKQEICEEQCFRVRQRGPCRKRCQEENQKCELTRCGNEYAS
;
A
#
# COMPACT_ATOMS: atom_id res chain seq x y z
N MET A 1 -53.89 9.48 -29.19
CA MET A 1 -53.18 8.26 -28.73
C MET A 1 -51.72 8.06 -29.18
N PRO A 2 -51.04 8.93 -29.97
CA PRO A 2 -49.60 8.77 -30.25
C PRO A 2 -48.68 9.44 -29.21
N LEU A 3 -49.16 10.48 -28.48
CA LEU A 3 -48.36 11.18 -27.46
C LEU A 3 -47.88 10.27 -26.33
N TYR A 4 -48.77 9.41 -25.81
CA TYR A 4 -48.47 8.54 -24.67
C TYR A 4 -47.36 7.52 -24.96
N LYS A 5 -47.24 7.05 -26.22
CA LYS A 5 -46.17 6.13 -26.62
C LYS A 5 -44.80 6.83 -26.73
N ALA A 6 -44.78 8.10 -27.13
CA ALA A 6 -43.55 8.89 -27.24
C ALA A 6 -42.98 9.27 -25.87
N ASP A 7 -43.83 9.63 -24.91
CA ASP A 7 -43.41 9.91 -23.53
C ASP A 7 -42.85 8.66 -22.83
N LEU A 8 -43.52 7.51 -22.99
CA LEU A 8 -43.04 6.25 -22.41
C LEU A 8 -41.65 5.84 -22.97
N LEU A 9 -41.41 6.09 -24.25
CA LEU A 9 -40.10 5.88 -24.91
C LEU A 9 -39.03 6.87 -24.44
N SER A 10 -39.43 8.10 -24.12
CA SER A 10 -38.53 9.12 -23.57
C SER A 10 -38.10 8.78 -22.14
N GLU A 11 -39.05 8.40 -21.28
CA GLU A 11 -38.78 8.04 -19.89
C GLU A 11 -37.93 6.77 -19.77
N THR A 12 -38.23 5.74 -20.56
CA THR A 12 -37.43 4.50 -20.59
C THR A 12 -36.00 4.75 -21.06
N LYS A 13 -35.80 5.65 -22.03
CA LYS A 13 -34.45 6.08 -22.48
C LYS A 13 -33.69 6.83 -21.39
N LEU A 14 -34.38 7.63 -20.59
CA LEU A 14 -33.80 8.36 -19.46
C LEU A 14 -33.36 7.41 -18.33
N ILE A 15 -34.22 6.45 -17.98
CA ILE A 15 -33.95 5.41 -16.98
C ILE A 15 -32.75 4.55 -17.40
N PHE A 16 -32.67 4.16 -18.68
CA PHE A 16 -31.55 3.36 -19.19
C PHE A 16 -30.22 4.13 -19.18
N ARG A 17 -30.25 5.44 -19.45
CA ARG A 17 -29.06 6.30 -19.33
C ARG A 17 -28.61 6.47 -17.88
N LEU A 18 -29.56 6.66 -16.97
CA LEU A 18 -29.28 6.75 -15.53
C LEU A 18 -28.73 5.44 -14.96
N SER A 19 -29.22 4.29 -15.42
CA SER A 19 -28.71 2.98 -15.00
C SER A 19 -27.27 2.74 -15.49
N ILE A 20 -26.96 3.08 -16.74
CA ILE A 20 -25.59 3.02 -17.29
C ILE A 20 -24.66 3.98 -16.54
N TYR A 21 -25.12 5.19 -16.24
CA TYR A 21 -24.33 6.16 -15.47
C TYR A 21 -24.07 5.63 -14.05
N SER A 22 -25.09 5.11 -13.37
CA SER A 22 -24.95 4.51 -12.04
C SER A 22 -23.97 3.33 -12.03
N ASP A 23 -24.03 2.45 -13.04
CA ASP A 23 -23.11 1.32 -13.17
C ASP A 23 -21.66 1.78 -13.41
N ARG A 24 -21.46 2.78 -14.28
CA ARG A 24 -20.14 3.41 -14.49
C ARG A 24 -19.61 4.08 -13.23
N THR A 25 -20.44 4.82 -12.50
CA THR A 25 -20.04 5.50 -11.26
C THR A 25 -19.65 4.50 -10.19
N LYS A 26 -20.40 3.39 -10.03
CA LYS A 26 -20.06 2.30 -9.10
C LYS A 26 -18.72 1.66 -9.46
N LYS A 27 -18.48 1.39 -10.75
CA LYS A 27 -17.20 0.84 -11.24
C LYS A 27 -16.02 1.79 -11.00
N MET A 28 -16.19 3.10 -11.23
CA MET A 28 -15.16 4.09 -10.92
C MET A 28 -14.86 4.18 -9.42
N LEU A 29 -15.89 4.18 -8.57
CA LEU A 29 -15.72 4.19 -7.12
C LEU A 29 -14.99 2.94 -6.63
N ALA A 30 -15.35 1.77 -7.13
CA ALA A 30 -14.66 0.52 -6.80
C ALA A 30 -13.19 0.54 -7.24
N ALA A 31 -12.89 1.07 -8.43
CA ALA A 31 -11.52 1.24 -8.90
C ALA A 31 -10.72 2.22 -8.02
N LEU A 32 -11.31 3.34 -7.63
CA LEU A 32 -10.68 4.31 -6.72
C LEU A 32 -10.40 3.71 -5.35
N PHE A 33 -11.34 2.95 -4.77
CA PHE A 33 -11.12 2.23 -3.51
C PHE A 33 -10.01 1.18 -3.62
N LEU A 34 -9.97 0.43 -4.72
CA LEU A 34 -8.89 -0.53 -4.98
C LEU A 34 -7.53 0.18 -5.09
N CYS A 35 -7.44 1.29 -5.83
CA CYS A 35 -6.22 2.08 -5.92
C CYS A 35 -5.78 2.60 -4.54
N PHE A 36 -6.70 3.08 -3.71
CA PHE A 36 -6.40 3.60 -2.38
C PHE A 36 -5.90 2.51 -1.42
N LEU A 37 -6.49 1.32 -1.46
CA LEU A 37 -6.04 0.17 -0.67
C LEU A 37 -4.63 -0.27 -1.09
N LEU A 38 -4.35 -0.28 -2.40
CA LEU A 38 -3.04 -0.65 -2.92
C LEU A 38 -1.95 0.35 -2.52
N THR A 39 -2.22 1.66 -2.58
CA THR A 39 -1.24 2.68 -2.17
C THR A 39 -1.02 2.71 -0.66
N SER A 40 -2.08 2.55 0.14
CA SER A 40 -1.97 2.52 1.61
C SER A 40 -1.22 1.28 2.11
N SER A 41 -1.44 0.11 1.49
CA SER A 41 -0.77 -1.13 1.89
C SER A 41 0.74 -1.04 1.71
N ASN A 42 1.21 -0.39 0.64
CA ASN A 42 2.65 -0.31 0.35
C ASN A 42 3.41 0.55 1.37
N HIS A 43 2.81 1.67 1.82
CA HIS A 43 3.45 2.54 2.80
C HIS A 43 3.53 1.94 4.20
N VAL A 44 2.44 1.31 4.67
CA VAL A 44 2.41 0.66 6.00
C VAL A 44 3.40 -0.50 6.06
N TRP A 45 3.51 -1.28 4.98
CA TRP A 45 4.45 -2.39 4.91
C TRP A 45 5.93 -1.95 4.89
N ALA A 46 6.23 -0.80 4.30
CA ALA A 46 7.60 -0.27 4.30
C ALA A 46 8.02 0.16 5.70
N GLU A 47 7.16 0.88 6.43
CA GLU A 47 7.44 1.35 7.80
C GLU A 47 7.60 0.18 8.78
N GLU A 48 6.66 -0.78 8.77
CA GLU A 48 6.76 -2.00 9.59
C GLU A 48 8.02 -2.82 9.27
N CYS A 49 8.51 -2.76 8.03
CA CYS A 49 9.70 -3.46 7.62
C CYS A 49 10.98 -2.81 8.16
N PHE A 50 11.09 -1.47 8.06
CA PHE A 50 12.23 -0.74 8.61
C PHE A 50 12.30 -0.87 10.13
N ASP A 51 11.17 -0.75 10.82
CA ASP A 51 11.10 -0.92 12.28
C ASP A 51 11.61 -2.30 12.72
N TYR A 52 11.21 -3.35 12.02
CA TYR A 52 11.69 -4.71 12.29
C TYR A 52 13.20 -4.86 12.12
N CYS A 53 13.76 -4.29 11.05
CA CYS A 53 15.19 -4.37 10.78
C CYS A 53 15.99 -3.54 11.83
N PHE A 54 15.47 -2.36 12.19
CA PHE A 54 16.06 -1.51 13.23
C PHE A 54 16.04 -2.16 14.61
N GLU A 55 14.93 -2.78 15.02
CA GLU A 55 14.83 -3.52 16.29
C GLU A 55 15.89 -4.65 16.36
N LYS A 56 16.09 -5.36 15.26
CA LYS A 56 17.16 -6.37 15.15
C LYS A 56 18.56 -5.77 15.31
N GLN A 57 18.80 -4.58 14.76
CA GLN A 57 20.06 -3.89 14.95
C GLN A 57 20.27 -3.53 16.43
N GLU A 58 19.27 -2.99 17.12
CA GLU A 58 19.36 -2.62 18.54
C GLU A 58 19.71 -3.83 19.42
N ILE A 59 19.02 -4.97 19.21
CA ILE A 59 19.31 -6.21 19.94
C ILE A 59 20.76 -6.66 19.70
N CYS A 60 21.24 -6.57 18.46
CA CYS A 60 22.61 -6.92 18.10
C CYS A 60 23.63 -5.99 18.77
N GLU A 61 23.38 -4.67 18.74
CA GLU A 61 24.23 -3.67 19.40
C GLU A 61 24.26 -3.87 20.92
N GLU A 62 23.13 -4.21 21.55
CA GLU A 62 23.06 -4.50 22.97
C GLU A 62 23.90 -5.74 23.34
N GLN A 63 23.83 -6.80 22.52
CA GLN A 63 24.68 -7.99 22.70
C GLN A 63 26.16 -7.64 22.55
N CYS A 64 26.54 -6.85 21.54
CA CYS A 64 27.91 -6.37 21.36
C CYS A 64 28.40 -5.57 22.57
N PHE A 65 27.52 -4.78 23.19
CA PHE A 65 27.82 -4.02 24.40
C PHE A 65 28.08 -4.95 25.59
N ARG A 66 27.24 -5.97 25.79
CA ARG A 66 27.39 -6.96 26.88
C ARG A 66 28.71 -7.74 26.78
N VAL A 67 29.18 -8.05 25.57
CA VAL A 67 30.40 -8.85 25.34
C VAL A 67 31.69 -7.97 25.29
N ARG A 68 31.60 -6.66 25.51
CA ARG A 68 32.71 -5.68 25.43
C ARG A 68 33.48 -5.67 24.09
N GLN A 69 32.96 -6.29 23.03
CA GLN A 69 33.54 -6.21 21.68
C GLN A 69 33.02 -4.95 20.98
N ARG A 70 33.55 -3.78 21.35
CA ARG A 70 33.17 -2.52 20.70
C ARG A 70 33.99 -2.29 19.43
N GLY A 71 33.33 -1.85 18.36
CA GLY A 71 33.91 -1.57 17.06
C GLY A 71 33.46 -2.59 15.99
N PRO A 72 34.17 -3.73 15.83
CA PRO A 72 33.90 -4.67 14.76
C PRO A 72 32.54 -5.37 14.88
N CYS A 73 32.03 -5.56 16.10
CA CYS A 73 30.71 -6.14 16.34
C CYS A 73 29.59 -5.19 15.89
N ARG A 74 29.67 -3.90 16.27
CA ARG A 74 28.68 -2.88 15.88
C ARG A 74 28.62 -2.67 14.37
N LYS A 75 29.78 -2.65 13.71
CA LYS A 75 29.84 -2.56 12.24
C LYS A 75 29.15 -3.75 11.57
N ARG A 76 29.33 -4.96 12.10
CA ARG A 76 28.66 -6.17 11.60
C ARG A 76 27.15 -6.12 11.80
N CYS A 77 26.67 -5.59 12.93
CA CYS A 77 25.24 -5.38 13.17
C CYS A 77 24.63 -4.40 12.15
N GLN A 78 25.35 -3.32 11.81
CA GLN A 78 24.91 -2.36 10.79
C GLN A 78 24.88 -2.98 9.38
N GLU A 79 25.89 -3.77 9.02
CA GLU A 79 25.92 -4.49 7.73
C GLU A 79 24.76 -5.50 7.62
N GLU A 80 24.42 -6.19 8.70
CA GLU A 80 23.26 -7.09 8.74
C GLU A 80 21.92 -6.33 8.68
N ASN A 81 21.83 -5.14 9.29
CA ASN A 81 20.65 -4.29 9.15
C ASN A 81 20.45 -3.85 7.69
N GLN A 82 21.50 -3.37 7.03
CA GLN A 82 21.44 -3.00 5.61
C GLN A 82 21.00 -4.17 4.73
N LYS A 83 21.47 -5.40 5.01
CA LYS A 83 20.97 -6.60 4.30
C LYS A 83 19.50 -6.86 4.57
N CYS A 84 19.04 -6.66 5.81
CA CYS A 84 17.63 -6.83 6.18
C CYS A 84 16.75 -5.87 5.38
N GLU A 85 17.11 -4.59 5.33
CA GLU A 85 16.40 -3.55 4.59
C GLU A 85 16.33 -3.88 3.09
N LEU A 86 17.46 -4.24 2.48
CA LEU A 86 17.54 -4.58 1.05
C LEU A 86 16.72 -5.82 0.69
N THR A 87 16.75 -6.86 1.55
CA THR A 87 16.12 -8.15 1.25
C THR A 87 14.63 -8.15 1.59
N ARG A 88 14.22 -7.43 2.65
CA ARG A 88 12.87 -7.50 3.21
C ARG A 88 12.01 -6.30 2.81
N CYS A 89 12.57 -5.10 2.76
CA CYS A 89 11.82 -3.86 2.48
C CYS A 89 11.85 -3.50 0.99
N GLY A 90 12.78 -4.11 0.24
CA GLY A 90 12.97 -3.85 -1.18
C GLY A 90 13.80 -2.61 -1.42
N ASN A 91 14.67 -2.68 -2.44
CA ASN A 91 15.65 -1.63 -2.78
C ASN A 91 15.06 -0.24 -3.08
N GLU A 92 13.75 -0.10 -3.24
CA GLU A 92 13.11 1.17 -3.65
C GLU A 92 13.11 2.25 -2.54
N TYR A 93 13.47 1.90 -1.30
CA TYR A 93 13.47 2.83 -0.17
C TYR A 93 14.86 3.11 0.43
N ALA A 94 15.94 2.54 -0.14
CA ALA A 94 17.31 2.65 0.38
C ALA A 94 18.18 3.70 -0.35
N SER A 95 17.58 4.73 -0.97
CA SER A 95 18.29 5.79 -1.70
C SER A 95 18.09 7.17 -1.06
#